data_AF-A0A2H9SVE0-F1
#
_entry.id   AF-A0A2H9SVE0-F1
#
_cell.length_a   1.000
_cell.length_b   1.000
_cell.length_c   1.000
_cell.angle_alpha   90.00
_cell.angle_beta   90.00
_cell.angle_gamma   90.00
#
_symmetry.space_group_name_H-M   'P 1'
#
loop_
_entity.id
_entity.type
_entity.pdbx_description
1 polymer ?
#
loop_
_entity_poly.entity_id
_entity_poly.type
_entity_poly.pdbx_seq_one_letter_code
_entity_poly.pdbx_strand_id
1 'polypeptide(L)'
;MSDEAQQILSKVALVERADANLVRCPQPIKHSASHVSIGDLHGNAMKLIYVLIEEGLFEIEPEKYRQLFRIYKKPINDVTQEDCDHFAKLIDSAIVRNNKALVIIGDELADRGSNDYFTLLVFNKLHKENVDFSIVLSNHGVEFINDFSNKQFTGKATLLSGQALSLTNMRKLIVRDLINEEEVRTMIREAYQPYVKAIDYAVDLDGALTLFTHAPVGLETVEQIVKDINQRGVMRPITYGTLSAIQLIECIEQLNKAVKALWHNGQLVEFIGQERQTGCLTNKKIELKTPWNRLIWNRKVGDELVVKPKGFFNVRFVHGHIGDEDIRKNGKKLPSHQNLDSSFGKGKIVNGVKHLTRHSSELSAKQYQKTIQNNDRFQQEIKFNGCCYQLNLKIAQLHEKYSHHASVCLAAKTLSEAITAAKNQFFTQPSMTRENLTVFYRALKDAIHHADDAFTKHRGLWFSLHPVLRACLGIVVSFTLIVPLALVATKQGYWNTFFSLPPTESKSILDQFAQGIDELNDESNGHHEKTELSA
;
A
#
# COMPACT_ATOMS: atom_id res chain seq x y z
N MET A 1 28.33 4.08 11.78
CA MET A 1 27.38 2.99 12.14
C MET A 1 27.87 1.73 11.47
N SER A 2 27.76 0.57 12.10
CA SER A 2 28.05 -0.72 11.46
C SER A 2 26.95 -1.07 10.45
N ASP A 3 27.29 -1.94 9.48
CA ASP A 3 26.32 -2.41 8.49
C ASP A 3 25.16 -3.18 9.16
N GLU A 4 25.41 -3.92 10.25
CA GLU A 4 24.36 -4.53 11.08
C GLU A 4 23.37 -3.49 11.64
N ALA A 5 23.84 -2.31 12.06
CA ALA A 5 22.96 -1.25 12.54
C ALA A 5 22.14 -0.62 11.41
N GLN A 6 22.65 -0.58 10.17
CA GLN A 6 21.84 -0.23 9.00
C GLN A 6 20.84 -1.33 8.63
N GLN A 7 21.19 -2.60 8.79
CA GLN A 7 20.33 -3.75 8.47
C GLN A 7 19.18 -3.92 9.48
N ILE A 8 19.41 -3.59 10.76
CA ILE A 8 18.36 -3.51 11.80
C ILE A 8 17.45 -2.28 11.59
N LEU A 9 17.95 -1.20 10.95
CA LEU A 9 17.18 0.02 10.68
C LEU A 9 16.55 0.08 9.28
N SER A 10 16.90 -0.82 8.35
CA SER A 10 16.15 -0.97 7.10
C SER A 10 14.78 -1.58 7.41
N LYS A 11 13.77 -0.70 7.63
CA LYS A 11 12.35 -1.05 7.84
C LYS A 11 11.74 -1.96 6.75
N VAL A 12 12.46 -2.14 5.64
CA VAL A 12 12.13 -2.98 4.50
C VAL A 12 13.39 -3.71 4.04
N ALA A 13 13.33 -5.02 3.89
CA ALA A 13 14.35 -5.86 3.28
C ALA A 13 13.78 -6.62 2.08
N LEU A 14 14.51 -6.66 0.96
CA LEU A 14 14.27 -7.60 -0.13
C LEU A 14 15.06 -8.87 0.19
N VAL A 15 14.36 -10.00 0.29
CA VAL A 15 14.94 -11.28 0.68
C VAL A 15 15.04 -12.18 -0.54
N GLU A 16 16.29 -12.47 -0.92
CA GLU A 16 16.61 -13.35 -2.03
C GLU A 16 17.01 -14.75 -1.54
N ARG A 17 16.53 -15.78 -2.25
CA ARG A 17 16.85 -17.19 -2.04
C ARG A 17 17.27 -17.81 -3.35
N ALA A 18 18.54 -18.19 -3.48
CA ALA A 18 19.07 -18.73 -4.74
C ALA A 18 18.80 -20.24 -4.91
N ASP A 19 18.45 -20.95 -3.84
CA ASP A 19 18.38 -22.41 -3.78
C ASP A 19 16.96 -22.97 -3.62
N ALA A 20 15.92 -22.14 -3.82
CA ALA A 20 14.52 -22.51 -3.53
C ALA A 20 14.06 -23.76 -4.32
N ASN A 21 13.31 -24.63 -3.65
CA ASN A 21 13.01 -25.98 -4.15
C ASN A 21 11.67 -26.53 -3.65
N LEU A 22 10.65 -26.54 -4.51
CA LEU A 22 9.29 -27.03 -4.20
C LEU A 22 9.19 -28.54 -3.88
N VAL A 23 10.24 -29.34 -4.14
CA VAL A 23 10.26 -30.78 -3.81
C VAL A 23 10.55 -30.99 -2.30
N ARG A 24 11.13 -29.99 -1.63
CA ARG A 24 11.55 -30.06 -0.23
C ARG A 24 10.71 -29.09 0.60
N CYS A 25 10.24 -29.53 1.76
CA CYS A 25 9.64 -28.63 2.74
C CYS A 25 10.71 -27.60 3.17
N PRO A 26 10.46 -26.28 3.05
CA PRO A 26 11.41 -25.27 3.52
C PRO A 26 11.49 -25.29 5.04
N GLN A 27 12.48 -24.57 5.57
CA GLN A 27 12.58 -24.26 6.99
C GLN A 27 12.11 -22.82 7.23
N PRO A 28 11.36 -22.52 8.31
CA PRO A 28 10.98 -21.15 8.62
C PRO A 28 12.19 -20.25 8.86
N ILE A 29 12.21 -19.10 8.20
CA ILE A 29 13.19 -18.03 8.43
C ILE A 29 12.88 -17.35 9.77
N LYS A 30 13.92 -17.02 10.54
CA LYS A 30 13.79 -16.16 11.72
C LYS A 30 13.96 -14.70 11.31
N HIS A 31 12.90 -13.92 11.45
CA HIS A 31 12.87 -12.47 11.20
C HIS A 31 11.72 -11.81 11.97
N SER A 32 11.83 -10.51 12.24
CA SER A 32 10.88 -9.72 13.03
C SER A 32 9.85 -8.94 12.19
N ALA A 33 9.80 -9.16 10.87
CA ALA A 33 8.89 -8.46 9.99
C ALA A 33 7.42 -8.79 10.32
N SER A 34 6.60 -7.76 10.49
CA SER A 34 5.15 -7.85 10.71
C SER A 34 4.35 -7.92 9.40
N HIS A 35 5.00 -7.69 8.26
CA HIS A 35 4.36 -7.63 6.95
C HIS A 35 5.29 -8.22 5.88
N VAL A 36 4.74 -9.18 5.12
CA VAL A 36 5.42 -9.91 4.05
C VAL A 36 4.70 -9.66 2.72
N SER A 37 5.45 -9.51 1.63
CA SER A 37 4.89 -9.44 0.27
C SER A 37 5.54 -10.48 -0.62
N ILE A 38 4.72 -11.17 -1.42
CA ILE A 38 5.14 -12.26 -2.31
C ILE A 38 4.84 -11.89 -3.77
N GLY A 39 5.79 -12.14 -4.67
CA GLY A 39 5.61 -11.94 -6.11
C GLY A 39 4.65 -12.92 -6.77
N ASP A 40 4.53 -12.82 -8.09
CA ASP A 40 3.66 -13.61 -8.96
C ASP A 40 3.63 -15.11 -8.59
N LEU A 41 2.45 -15.66 -8.31
CA LEU A 41 2.33 -17.05 -7.84
C LEU A 41 2.33 -18.10 -8.96
N HIS A 42 2.13 -17.69 -10.21
CA HIS A 42 2.00 -18.56 -11.39
C HIS A 42 0.98 -19.71 -11.25
N GLY A 43 -0.12 -19.48 -10.54
CA GLY A 43 -1.17 -20.48 -10.29
C GLY A 43 -0.69 -21.65 -9.43
N ASN A 44 0.45 -21.50 -8.74
CA ASN A 44 1.19 -22.59 -8.15
C ASN A 44 0.94 -22.69 -6.64
N ALA A 45 -0.07 -23.48 -6.25
CA ALA A 45 -0.39 -23.76 -4.85
C ALA A 45 0.82 -24.20 -4.02
N MET A 46 1.73 -25.01 -4.57
CA MET A 46 2.94 -25.44 -3.84
C MET A 46 3.94 -24.30 -3.63
N LYS A 47 4.01 -23.29 -4.52
CA LYS A 47 4.77 -22.06 -4.29
C LYS A 47 4.17 -21.28 -3.12
N LEU A 48 2.85 -21.07 -3.11
CA LEU A 48 2.18 -20.41 -1.99
C LEU A 48 2.45 -21.13 -0.66
N ILE A 49 2.25 -22.45 -0.61
CA ILE A 49 2.48 -23.25 0.61
C ILE A 49 3.96 -23.21 1.04
N TYR A 50 4.90 -23.31 0.09
CA TYR A 50 6.33 -23.19 0.37
C TYR A 50 6.65 -21.84 1.06
N VAL A 51 6.18 -20.73 0.48
CA VAL A 51 6.48 -19.40 1.00
C VAL A 51 5.78 -19.16 2.35
N LEU A 52 4.55 -19.63 2.54
CA LEU A 52 3.88 -19.55 3.84
C LEU A 52 4.66 -20.28 4.95
N ILE A 53 5.29 -21.43 4.65
CA ILE A 53 6.12 -22.16 5.62
C ILE A 53 7.46 -21.45 5.85
N GLU A 54 8.12 -21.02 4.78
CA GLU A 54 9.39 -20.28 4.84
C GLU A 54 9.24 -18.97 5.64
N GLU A 55 8.12 -18.28 5.49
CA GLU A 55 7.79 -17.04 6.20
C GLU A 55 7.17 -17.30 7.60
N GLY A 56 7.04 -18.56 8.03
CA GLY A 56 6.50 -18.94 9.34
C GLY A 56 5.02 -18.57 9.55
N LEU A 57 4.26 -18.42 8.47
CA LEU A 57 2.80 -18.26 8.48
C LEU A 57 2.08 -19.62 8.52
N PHE A 58 2.69 -20.67 7.95
CA PHE A 58 2.21 -22.06 7.97
C PHE A 58 3.21 -22.96 8.72
N GLU A 59 2.70 -23.95 9.44
CA GLU A 59 3.47 -25.10 9.90
C GLU A 59 2.81 -26.40 9.45
N ILE A 60 3.60 -27.27 8.84
CA ILE A 60 3.19 -28.59 8.37
C ILE A 60 4.37 -29.55 8.45
N GLU A 61 4.11 -30.83 8.75
CA GLU A 61 5.16 -31.83 8.81
C GLU A 61 5.80 -32.08 7.42
N PRO A 62 7.13 -32.33 7.32
CA PRO A 62 7.79 -32.54 6.03
C PRO A 62 7.24 -33.71 5.20
N GLU A 63 6.67 -34.77 5.80
CA GLU A 63 6.02 -35.83 5.04
C GLU A 63 4.65 -35.40 4.49
N LYS A 64 3.86 -34.65 5.27
CA LYS A 64 2.60 -34.04 4.81
C LYS A 64 2.86 -33.08 3.64
N TYR A 65 3.92 -32.26 3.70
CA TYR A 65 4.36 -31.44 2.57
C TYR A 65 4.71 -32.29 1.33
N ARG A 66 5.44 -33.40 1.50
CA ARG A 66 5.74 -34.34 0.40
C ARG A 66 4.49 -34.97 -0.19
N GLN A 67 3.46 -35.24 0.61
CA GLN A 67 2.17 -35.76 0.13
C GLN A 67 1.41 -34.72 -0.70
N LEU A 68 1.32 -33.46 -0.23
CA LEU A 68 0.78 -32.34 -1.02
C LEU A 68 1.50 -32.21 -2.37
N PHE A 69 2.84 -32.26 -2.36
CA PHE A 69 3.65 -32.18 -3.58
C PHE A 69 3.40 -33.36 -4.53
N ARG A 70 3.29 -34.60 -4.02
CA ARG A 70 2.96 -35.79 -4.83
C ARG A 70 1.62 -35.63 -5.54
N ILE A 71 0.58 -35.19 -4.83
CA ILE A 71 -0.76 -34.95 -5.41
C ILE A 71 -0.70 -33.83 -6.45
N TYR A 72 -0.11 -32.68 -6.10
CA TYR A 72 0.02 -31.52 -6.99
C TYR A 72 0.72 -31.86 -8.32
N LYS A 73 1.62 -32.85 -8.32
CA LYS A 73 2.40 -33.28 -9.49
C LYS A 73 1.76 -34.40 -10.31
N LYS A 74 0.65 -35.00 -9.87
CA LYS A 74 -0.09 -35.98 -10.68
C LYS A 74 -0.57 -35.33 -11.99
N PRO A 75 -0.50 -36.02 -13.14
CA PRO A 75 -1.24 -35.62 -14.33
C PRO A 75 -2.73 -35.50 -13.97
N ILE A 76 -3.40 -34.46 -14.46
CA ILE A 76 -4.78 -34.14 -14.03
C ILE A 76 -5.78 -35.29 -14.22
N ASN A 77 -5.56 -36.15 -15.22
CA ASN A 77 -6.40 -37.32 -15.49
C ASN A 77 -6.23 -38.43 -14.42
N ASP A 78 -5.09 -38.45 -13.72
CA ASP A 78 -4.71 -39.47 -12.72
C ASP A 78 -5.04 -39.00 -11.29
N VAL A 79 -5.50 -37.76 -11.12
CA VAL A 79 -6.03 -37.23 -9.85
C VAL A 79 -7.39 -37.89 -9.57
N THR A 80 -7.58 -38.39 -8.35
CA THR A 80 -8.81 -39.04 -7.87
C THR A 80 -9.59 -38.16 -6.87
N GLN A 81 -10.76 -38.62 -6.40
CA GLN A 81 -11.47 -38.00 -5.27
C GLN A 81 -10.61 -38.04 -4.01
N GLU A 82 -10.04 -39.21 -3.70
CA GLU A 82 -9.17 -39.42 -2.53
C GLU A 82 -7.98 -38.48 -2.52
N ASP A 83 -7.41 -38.14 -3.69
CA ASP A 83 -6.35 -37.13 -3.80
C ASP A 83 -6.84 -35.72 -3.43
N CYS A 84 -8.04 -35.35 -3.86
CA CYS A 84 -8.63 -34.04 -3.57
C CYS A 84 -8.96 -33.92 -2.08
N ASP A 85 -9.61 -34.94 -1.52
CA ASP A 85 -9.97 -35.02 -0.10
C ASP A 85 -8.72 -35.02 0.79
N HIS A 86 -7.69 -35.80 0.42
CA HIS A 86 -6.44 -35.85 1.18
C HIS A 86 -5.67 -34.53 1.08
N PHE A 87 -5.64 -33.87 -0.08
CA PHE A 87 -5.04 -32.53 -0.20
C PHE A 87 -5.77 -31.52 0.71
N ALA A 88 -7.10 -31.47 0.67
CA ALA A 88 -7.91 -30.61 1.51
C ALA A 88 -7.66 -30.87 3.01
N LYS A 89 -7.66 -32.14 3.44
CA LYS A 89 -7.38 -32.55 4.81
C LYS A 89 -5.98 -32.18 5.28
N LEU A 90 -4.97 -32.30 4.41
CA LEU A 90 -3.60 -31.91 4.72
C LEU A 90 -3.49 -30.38 4.94
N ILE A 91 -4.13 -29.57 4.10
CA ILE A 91 -4.20 -28.10 4.27
C ILE A 91 -4.97 -27.71 5.52
N ASP A 92 -6.12 -28.34 5.80
CA ASP A 92 -6.91 -28.06 7.00
C ASP A 92 -6.15 -28.39 8.28
N SER A 93 -5.32 -29.45 8.27
CA SER A 93 -4.46 -29.85 9.38
C SER A 93 -3.22 -28.97 9.61
N ALA A 94 -2.92 -28.02 8.72
CA ALA A 94 -1.80 -27.10 8.89
C ALA A 94 -2.09 -26.09 10.00
N ILE A 95 -1.10 -25.80 10.84
CA ILE A 95 -1.19 -24.72 11.84
C ILE A 95 -0.88 -23.42 11.13
N VAL A 96 -1.70 -22.39 11.36
CA VAL A 96 -1.55 -21.07 10.73
C VAL A 96 -1.29 -20.03 11.81
N ARG A 97 -0.31 -19.17 11.56
CA ARG A 97 -0.03 -18.01 12.41
C ARG A 97 -0.57 -16.76 11.74
N ASN A 98 -1.36 -15.97 12.46
CA ASN A 98 -1.93 -14.70 11.98
C ASN A 98 -1.17 -13.47 12.53
N ASN A 99 0.10 -13.65 12.91
CA ASN A 99 0.96 -12.62 13.48
C ASN A 99 1.67 -11.73 12.46
N LYS A 100 1.48 -11.97 11.15
CA LYS A 100 1.99 -11.15 10.06
C LYS A 100 0.89 -10.86 9.04
N ALA A 101 1.00 -9.71 8.40
CA ALA A 101 0.22 -9.40 7.21
C ALA A 101 0.89 -9.96 5.94
N LEU A 102 0.10 -10.28 4.91
CA LEU A 102 0.56 -10.88 3.65
C LEU A 102 -0.04 -10.17 2.42
N VAL A 103 0.81 -9.65 1.52
CA VAL A 103 0.37 -9.15 0.21
C VAL A 103 0.80 -10.11 -0.89
N ILE A 104 -0.16 -10.55 -1.70
CA ILE A 104 0.06 -11.39 -2.88
C ILE A 104 -0.03 -10.51 -4.12
N ILE A 105 1.07 -10.38 -4.87
CA ILE A 105 1.19 -9.43 -6.00
C ILE A 105 0.39 -9.84 -7.24
N GLY A 106 0.02 -11.12 -7.36
CA GLY A 106 -0.89 -11.58 -8.42
C GLY A 106 -0.51 -12.94 -9.01
N ASP A 107 -1.02 -13.20 -10.20
CA ASP A 107 -0.89 -14.46 -10.95
C ASP A 107 -1.18 -15.71 -10.10
N GLU A 108 -2.16 -15.61 -9.21
CA GLU A 108 -2.47 -16.59 -8.18
C GLU A 108 -3.47 -17.67 -8.62
N LEU A 109 -4.32 -17.36 -9.60
CA LEU A 109 -5.28 -18.28 -10.23
C LEU A 109 -5.22 -18.10 -11.76
N ALA A 110 -5.77 -19.07 -12.51
CA ALA A 110 -5.79 -19.09 -13.98
C ALA A 110 -4.42 -18.85 -14.67
N ASP A 111 -3.35 -19.44 -14.14
CA ASP A 111 -1.99 -19.42 -14.72
C ASP A 111 -1.49 -20.86 -15.04
N ARG A 112 -0.18 -21.05 -15.18
CA ARG A 112 0.53 -22.25 -15.66
C ARG A 112 0.65 -23.36 -14.60
N GLY A 113 0.21 -23.11 -13.37
CA GLY A 113 0.24 -24.05 -12.27
C GLY A 113 -0.70 -25.26 -12.47
N SER A 114 -0.69 -26.17 -11.50
CA SER A 114 -1.37 -27.47 -11.67
C SER A 114 -2.89 -27.37 -11.59
N ASN A 115 -3.44 -26.68 -10.58
CA ASN A 115 -4.89 -26.61 -10.35
C ASN A 115 -5.27 -25.45 -9.42
N ASP A 116 -6.28 -24.66 -9.79
CA ASP A 116 -6.77 -23.52 -8.98
C ASP A 116 -7.48 -23.95 -7.69
N TYR A 117 -8.12 -25.13 -7.66
CA TYR A 117 -8.76 -25.66 -6.44
C TYR A 117 -7.78 -25.75 -5.27
N PHE A 118 -6.55 -26.21 -5.54
CA PHE A 118 -5.51 -26.35 -4.53
C PHE A 118 -5.03 -25.00 -3.97
N THR A 119 -5.05 -23.92 -4.77
CA THR A 119 -4.76 -22.57 -4.29
C THR A 119 -5.93 -22.02 -3.46
N LEU A 120 -7.17 -22.23 -3.91
CA LEU A 120 -8.38 -21.79 -3.19
C LEU A 120 -8.52 -22.45 -1.82
N LEU A 121 -8.13 -23.72 -1.66
CA LEU A 121 -8.07 -24.39 -0.35
C LEU A 121 -7.12 -23.67 0.63
N VAL A 122 -5.98 -23.18 0.14
CA VAL A 122 -5.02 -22.43 0.98
C VAL A 122 -5.59 -21.06 1.35
N PHE A 123 -6.22 -20.35 0.42
CA PHE A 123 -6.91 -19.08 0.73
C PHE A 123 -8.06 -19.27 1.73
N ASN A 124 -8.86 -20.34 1.59
CA ASN A 124 -9.91 -20.70 2.53
C ASN A 124 -9.35 -20.95 3.95
N LYS A 125 -8.22 -21.64 4.05
CA LYS A 125 -7.52 -21.83 5.33
C LYS A 125 -7.01 -20.51 5.91
N LEU A 126 -6.38 -19.63 5.12
CA LEU A 126 -5.93 -18.30 5.57
C LEU A 126 -7.11 -17.42 6.04
N HIS A 127 -8.25 -17.49 5.35
CA HIS A 127 -9.49 -16.80 5.72
C HIS A 127 -10.03 -17.29 7.07
N LYS A 128 -10.23 -18.59 7.24
CA LYS A 128 -10.73 -19.22 8.48
C LYS A 128 -9.87 -18.88 9.70
N GLU A 129 -8.55 -18.83 9.52
CA GLU A 129 -7.57 -18.53 10.58
C GLU A 129 -7.35 -17.01 10.79
N ASN A 130 -8.18 -16.18 10.14
CA ASN A 130 -8.23 -14.72 10.27
C ASN A 130 -6.90 -14.01 9.92
N VAL A 131 -6.12 -14.57 9.00
CA VAL A 131 -4.88 -13.94 8.52
C VAL A 131 -5.19 -12.60 7.84
N ASP A 132 -4.36 -11.60 8.10
CA ASP A 132 -4.43 -10.31 7.43
C ASP A 132 -3.73 -10.38 6.08
N PHE A 133 -4.44 -10.86 5.04
CA PHE A 133 -3.88 -10.94 3.70
C PHE A 133 -4.62 -10.05 2.68
N SER A 134 -4.01 -9.88 1.51
CA SER A 134 -4.64 -9.28 0.34
C SER A 134 -4.07 -9.87 -0.96
N ILE A 135 -4.82 -9.71 -2.04
CA ILE A 135 -4.46 -10.17 -3.38
C ILE A 135 -4.57 -8.97 -4.32
N VAL A 136 -3.52 -8.69 -5.06
CA VAL A 136 -3.50 -7.60 -6.03
C VAL A 136 -3.99 -8.11 -7.39
N LEU A 137 -4.91 -7.36 -7.99
CA LEU A 137 -5.57 -7.73 -9.25
C LEU A 137 -4.55 -7.86 -10.37
N SER A 138 -4.50 -9.06 -10.97
CA SER A 138 -3.58 -9.45 -12.04
C SER A 138 -4.32 -9.73 -13.35
N ASN A 139 -3.59 -9.84 -14.46
CA ASN A 139 -4.22 -10.22 -15.73
C ASN A 139 -4.76 -11.66 -15.69
N HIS A 140 -4.05 -12.57 -15.03
CA HIS A 140 -4.52 -13.94 -14.82
C HIS A 140 -5.72 -13.98 -13.85
N GLY A 141 -5.70 -13.19 -12.77
CA GLY A 141 -6.84 -13.04 -11.85
C GLY A 141 -8.10 -12.50 -12.54
N VAL A 142 -7.98 -11.54 -13.47
CA VAL A 142 -9.13 -11.05 -14.27
C VAL A 142 -9.74 -12.16 -15.15
N GLU A 143 -8.93 -13.05 -15.70
CA GLU A 143 -9.40 -14.21 -16.48
C GLU A 143 -10.11 -15.24 -15.59
N PHE A 144 -9.62 -15.47 -14.37
CA PHE A 144 -10.32 -16.30 -13.39
C PHE A 144 -11.69 -15.71 -13.01
N ILE A 145 -11.75 -14.40 -12.76
CA ILE A 145 -12.99 -13.68 -12.45
C ILE A 145 -13.98 -13.78 -13.63
N ASN A 146 -13.48 -13.69 -14.88
CA ASN A 146 -14.28 -13.87 -16.09
C ASN A 146 -14.91 -15.27 -16.17
N ASP A 147 -14.14 -16.33 -15.92
CA ASP A 147 -14.69 -17.69 -15.96
C ASP A 147 -15.70 -17.92 -14.81
N PHE A 148 -15.44 -17.38 -13.62
CA PHE A 148 -16.34 -17.42 -12.46
C PHE A 148 -17.68 -16.69 -12.71
N SER A 149 -17.69 -15.60 -13.48
CA SER A 149 -18.92 -14.88 -13.86
C SER A 149 -19.88 -15.69 -14.75
N ASN A 150 -19.44 -16.80 -15.34
CA ASN A 150 -20.33 -17.73 -16.04
C ASN A 150 -21.18 -18.55 -15.06
N LYS A 151 -22.37 -18.98 -15.50
CA LYS A 151 -23.26 -19.89 -14.73
C LYS A 151 -22.59 -21.19 -14.29
N GLN A 152 -21.64 -21.67 -15.09
CA GLN A 152 -20.75 -22.79 -14.79
C GLN A 152 -19.34 -22.40 -15.23
N PHE A 153 -18.30 -22.85 -14.52
CA PHE A 153 -16.93 -22.67 -15.00
C PHE A 153 -16.80 -23.29 -16.41
N THR A 154 -16.07 -22.63 -17.31
CA THR A 154 -15.79 -23.15 -18.65
C THR A 154 -14.36 -23.67 -18.76
N GLY A 155 -13.48 -23.27 -17.83
CA GLY A 155 -12.05 -23.61 -17.84
C GLY A 155 -11.27 -22.89 -18.94
N LYS A 156 -11.82 -21.81 -19.52
CA LYS A 156 -11.25 -21.07 -20.65
C LYS A 156 -10.78 -19.69 -20.19
N ALA A 157 -9.71 -19.21 -20.82
CA ALA A 157 -9.20 -17.85 -20.69
C ALA A 157 -8.90 -17.28 -22.09
N THR A 158 -8.81 -15.96 -22.23
CA THR A 158 -8.43 -15.29 -23.49
C THR A 158 -6.91 -15.28 -23.73
N LEU A 159 -6.14 -15.79 -22.76
CA LEU A 159 -4.69 -15.92 -22.78
C LEU A 159 -4.20 -16.93 -23.83
N LEU A 160 -2.89 -16.89 -24.13
CA LEU A 160 -2.25 -17.87 -24.99
C LEU A 160 -2.40 -19.31 -24.43
N SER A 161 -2.40 -20.31 -25.32
CA SER A 161 -2.58 -21.71 -24.94
C SER A 161 -1.60 -22.15 -23.85
N GLY A 162 -2.11 -22.87 -22.85
CA GLY A 162 -1.35 -23.34 -21.68
C GLY A 162 -1.01 -22.27 -20.63
N GLN A 163 -1.35 -20.99 -20.86
CA GLN A 163 -1.16 -19.93 -19.86
C GLN A 163 -2.26 -19.90 -18.78
N ALA A 164 -3.31 -20.73 -18.85
CA ALA A 164 -4.36 -20.84 -17.83
C ALA A 164 -4.66 -22.31 -17.47
N LEU A 165 -3.59 -23.10 -17.35
CA LEU A 165 -3.65 -24.54 -17.08
C LEU A 165 -4.32 -24.86 -15.75
N SER A 166 -4.09 -24.05 -14.71
CA SER A 166 -4.63 -24.28 -13.37
C SER A 166 -6.16 -24.16 -13.33
N LEU A 167 -6.72 -23.17 -14.03
CA LEU A 167 -8.17 -23.00 -14.25
C LEU A 167 -8.75 -24.14 -15.10
N THR A 168 -8.09 -24.48 -16.21
CA THR A 168 -8.49 -25.59 -17.09
C THR A 168 -8.57 -26.91 -16.31
N ASN A 169 -7.63 -27.16 -15.41
CA ASN A 169 -7.56 -28.38 -14.62
C ASN A 169 -8.54 -28.37 -13.44
N MET A 170 -8.81 -27.23 -12.80
CA MET A 170 -9.91 -27.09 -11.85
C MET A 170 -11.24 -27.48 -12.49
N ARG A 171 -11.51 -26.96 -13.71
CA ARG A 171 -12.72 -27.34 -14.46
C ARG A 171 -12.79 -28.84 -14.74
N LYS A 172 -11.68 -29.51 -15.04
CA LYS A 172 -11.66 -30.98 -15.25
C LYS A 172 -12.03 -31.76 -13.98
N LEU A 173 -11.65 -31.31 -12.78
CA LEU A 173 -12.10 -31.94 -11.54
C LEU A 173 -13.63 -31.81 -11.39
N ILE A 174 -14.18 -30.64 -11.67
CA ILE A 174 -15.64 -30.39 -11.67
C ILE A 174 -16.37 -31.25 -12.72
N VAL A 175 -15.87 -31.36 -13.96
CA VAL A 175 -16.50 -32.22 -15.00
C VAL A 175 -16.57 -33.68 -14.56
N ARG A 176 -15.55 -34.15 -13.82
CA ARG A 176 -15.40 -35.53 -13.36
C ARG A 176 -16.07 -35.81 -12.01
N ASP A 177 -16.81 -34.83 -11.47
CA ASP A 177 -17.46 -34.90 -10.16
C ASP A 177 -16.49 -35.23 -9.01
N LEU A 178 -15.23 -34.75 -9.12
CA LEU A 178 -14.19 -34.93 -8.10
C LEU A 178 -14.14 -33.81 -7.07
N ILE A 179 -14.76 -32.66 -7.38
CA ILE A 179 -14.96 -31.52 -6.48
C ILE A 179 -16.30 -30.87 -6.81
N ASN A 180 -16.97 -30.34 -5.79
CA ASN A 180 -18.26 -29.68 -5.98
C ASN A 180 -18.09 -28.23 -6.47
N GLU A 181 -18.78 -27.84 -7.55
CA GLU A 181 -18.66 -26.48 -8.10
C GLU A 181 -19.17 -25.39 -7.13
N GLU A 182 -20.22 -25.67 -6.35
CA GLU A 182 -20.78 -24.67 -5.43
C GLU A 182 -19.91 -24.48 -4.18
N GLU A 183 -19.18 -25.52 -3.75
CA GLU A 183 -18.10 -25.39 -2.75
C GLU A 183 -17.00 -24.45 -3.26
N VAL A 184 -16.53 -24.66 -4.50
CA VAL A 184 -15.53 -23.79 -5.15
C VAL A 184 -16.03 -22.35 -5.24
N ARG A 185 -17.29 -22.14 -5.66
CA ARG A 185 -17.92 -20.80 -5.72
C ARG A 185 -18.06 -20.17 -4.34
N THR A 186 -18.32 -20.95 -3.31
CA THR A 186 -18.38 -20.49 -1.91
C THR A 186 -17.01 -20.03 -1.43
N MET A 187 -15.96 -20.84 -1.61
CA MET A 187 -14.58 -20.44 -1.30
C MET A 187 -14.17 -19.15 -2.03
N ILE A 188 -14.61 -18.96 -3.28
CA ILE A 188 -14.31 -17.73 -4.02
C ILE A 188 -14.99 -16.51 -3.39
N ARG A 189 -16.27 -16.60 -3.05
CA ARG A 189 -17.04 -15.49 -2.45
C ARG A 189 -16.56 -15.12 -1.04
N GLU A 190 -16.11 -16.10 -0.26
CA GLU A 190 -15.74 -15.92 1.15
C GLU A 190 -14.24 -15.66 1.35
N ALA A 191 -13.37 -16.40 0.64
CA ALA A 191 -11.94 -16.43 0.90
C ALA A 191 -11.05 -15.82 -0.20
N TYR A 192 -11.60 -15.46 -1.36
CA TYR A 192 -10.84 -14.81 -2.45
C TYR A 192 -11.36 -13.39 -2.73
N GLN A 193 -12.63 -13.25 -3.15
CA GLN A 193 -13.25 -11.97 -3.53
C GLN A 193 -13.11 -10.84 -2.49
N PRO A 194 -13.25 -11.07 -1.16
CA PRO A 194 -13.12 -9.99 -0.18
C PRO A 194 -11.69 -9.45 -0.04
N TYR A 195 -10.69 -10.21 -0.49
CA TYR A 195 -9.27 -9.92 -0.32
C TYR A 195 -8.61 -9.28 -1.54
N VAL A 196 -9.28 -9.33 -2.70
CA VAL A 196 -8.78 -8.72 -3.93
C VAL A 196 -8.89 -7.19 -3.88
N LYS A 197 -7.83 -6.53 -4.35
CA LYS A 197 -7.67 -5.08 -4.48
C LYS A 197 -7.03 -4.79 -5.83
N ALA A 198 -7.37 -3.68 -6.47
CA ALA A 198 -6.65 -3.26 -7.68
C ALA A 198 -5.27 -2.69 -7.34
N ILE A 199 -5.17 -1.97 -6.21
CA ILE A 199 -3.93 -1.46 -5.65
C ILE A 199 -4.01 -1.65 -4.15
N ASP A 200 -3.00 -2.26 -3.51
CA ASP A 200 -2.89 -2.23 -2.05
C ASP A 200 -1.83 -1.23 -1.58
N TYR A 201 -1.78 -0.96 -0.28
CA TYR A 201 -0.74 -0.13 0.31
C TYR A 201 -0.34 -0.62 1.70
N ALA A 202 0.86 -0.19 2.11
CA ALA A 202 1.34 -0.24 3.48
C ALA A 202 1.97 1.11 3.85
N VAL A 203 1.94 1.43 5.13
CA VAL A 203 2.38 2.73 5.67
C VAL A 203 3.47 2.50 6.70
N ASP A 204 4.61 3.17 6.56
CA ASP A 204 5.61 3.18 7.62
C ASP A 204 5.34 4.27 8.67
N LEU A 205 6.04 4.17 9.81
CA LEU A 205 5.89 5.12 10.91
C LEU A 205 6.28 6.56 10.54
N ASP A 206 7.02 6.79 9.45
CA ASP A 206 7.39 8.13 8.99
C ASP A 206 6.34 8.72 8.02
N GLY A 207 5.25 7.98 7.75
CA GLY A 207 4.18 8.39 6.84
C GLY A 207 4.49 8.18 5.36
N ALA A 208 5.55 7.41 5.02
CA ALA A 208 5.79 7.01 3.64
C ALA A 208 4.86 5.86 3.24
N LEU A 209 4.42 5.87 1.99
CA LEU A 209 3.60 4.82 1.41
C LEU A 209 4.44 3.85 0.59
N THR A 210 4.10 2.58 0.71
CA THR A 210 4.45 1.55 -0.27
C THR A 210 3.16 1.12 -0.95
N LEU A 211 3.08 1.24 -2.27
CA LEU A 211 1.96 0.78 -3.08
C LEU A 211 2.30 -0.58 -3.70
N PHE A 212 1.32 -1.48 -3.71
CA PHE A 212 1.42 -2.81 -4.27
C PHE A 212 0.51 -2.90 -5.50
N THR A 213 1.12 -3.19 -6.65
CA THR A 213 0.46 -3.27 -7.96
C THR A 213 0.93 -4.54 -8.67
N HIS A 214 0.10 -5.19 -9.48
CA HIS A 214 0.55 -6.42 -10.15
C HIS A 214 1.64 -6.11 -11.18
N ALA A 215 1.34 -5.24 -12.15
CA ALA A 215 2.34 -4.73 -13.07
C ALA A 215 3.00 -3.42 -12.55
N PRO A 216 4.22 -3.08 -13.01
CA PRO A 216 4.87 -1.80 -12.73
C PRO A 216 4.10 -0.59 -13.28
N VAL A 217 3.72 0.32 -12.40
CA VAL A 217 3.01 1.56 -12.71
C VAL A 217 3.43 2.70 -11.79
N GLY A 218 3.18 3.95 -12.17
CA GLY A 218 3.34 5.11 -11.31
C GLY A 218 2.00 5.76 -10.92
N LEU A 219 2.09 6.88 -10.19
CA LEU A 219 0.94 7.68 -9.76
C LEU A 219 0.10 8.20 -10.94
N GLU A 220 0.69 8.35 -12.13
CA GLU A 220 -0.04 8.74 -13.33
C GLU A 220 -1.09 7.71 -13.74
N THR A 221 -0.81 6.42 -13.50
CA THR A 221 -1.78 5.35 -13.78
C THR A 221 -2.92 5.39 -12.77
N VAL A 222 -2.63 5.62 -11.49
CA VAL A 222 -3.64 5.78 -10.42
C VAL A 222 -4.57 6.96 -10.73
N GLU A 223 -4.02 8.12 -11.11
CA GLU A 223 -4.80 9.29 -11.53
C GLU A 223 -5.73 8.97 -12.70
N GLN A 224 -5.24 8.18 -13.67
CA GLN A 224 -6.00 7.89 -14.88
C GLN A 224 -7.06 6.79 -14.67
N ILE A 225 -6.85 5.82 -13.77
CA ILE A 225 -7.91 4.91 -13.30
C ILE A 225 -9.05 5.70 -12.64
N VAL A 226 -8.72 6.65 -11.76
CA VAL A 226 -9.75 7.47 -11.10
C VAL A 226 -10.54 8.31 -12.10
N LYS A 227 -9.86 8.91 -13.08
CA LYS A 227 -10.54 9.64 -14.17
C LYS A 227 -11.48 8.72 -14.97
N ASP A 228 -11.04 7.51 -15.28
CA ASP A 228 -11.83 6.53 -16.03
C ASP A 228 -13.09 6.07 -15.27
N ILE A 229 -12.98 5.71 -13.99
CA ILE A 229 -14.12 5.41 -13.12
C ILE A 229 -15.12 6.57 -13.08
N ASN A 230 -14.62 7.79 -12.89
CA ASN A 230 -15.46 8.99 -12.79
C ASN A 230 -16.16 9.32 -14.12
N GLN A 231 -15.47 9.15 -15.25
CA GLN A 231 -16.02 9.40 -16.58
C GLN A 231 -17.09 8.39 -16.98
N ARG A 232 -16.94 7.12 -16.58
CA ARG A 232 -17.89 6.05 -16.88
C ARG A 232 -19.07 5.98 -15.89
N GLY A 233 -19.08 6.81 -14.84
CA GLY A 233 -20.24 7.02 -13.96
C GLY A 233 -20.66 5.82 -13.11
N VAL A 234 -19.80 4.82 -12.93
CA VAL A 234 -20.11 3.57 -12.20
C VAL A 234 -20.32 3.79 -10.70
N MET A 235 -19.69 4.84 -10.15
CA MET A 235 -19.57 5.10 -8.72
C MET A 235 -19.88 6.56 -8.40
N ARG A 236 -19.98 6.89 -7.11
CA ARG A 236 -19.73 8.27 -6.67
C ARG A 236 -18.32 8.70 -7.12
N PRO A 237 -18.13 9.95 -7.59
CA PRO A 237 -16.81 10.41 -8.03
C PRO A 237 -15.74 10.25 -6.95
N ILE A 238 -14.61 9.67 -7.33
CA ILE A 238 -13.43 9.50 -6.50
C ILE A 238 -12.54 10.73 -6.65
N THR A 239 -12.17 11.36 -5.56
CA THR A 239 -11.22 12.49 -5.57
C THR A 239 -9.79 11.96 -5.59
N TYR A 240 -9.07 12.15 -6.71
CA TYR A 240 -7.63 11.90 -6.75
C TYR A 240 -6.87 13.01 -6.04
N GLY A 241 -6.17 12.65 -4.96
CA GLY A 241 -5.35 13.57 -4.17
C GLY A 241 -3.98 13.00 -3.87
N THR A 242 -2.93 13.80 -4.06
CA THR A 242 -1.54 13.45 -3.72
C THR A 242 -0.84 14.56 -2.93
N LEU A 243 -1.59 15.46 -2.27
CA LEU A 243 -0.98 16.50 -1.41
C LEU A 243 -0.55 15.94 -0.04
N SER A 244 -1.14 14.82 0.39
CA SER A 244 -0.73 14.05 1.56
C SER A 244 -0.87 12.55 1.32
N ALA A 245 -0.21 11.74 2.15
CA ALA A 245 -0.34 10.30 2.15
C ALA A 245 -1.79 9.86 2.43
N ILE A 246 -2.48 10.57 3.34
CA ILE A 246 -3.88 10.30 3.72
C ILE A 246 -4.81 10.43 2.50
N GLN A 247 -4.68 11.50 1.70
CA GLN A 247 -5.49 11.67 0.49
C GLN A 247 -5.29 10.54 -0.54
N LEU A 248 -4.05 10.07 -0.70
CA LEU A 248 -3.76 8.99 -1.63
C LEU A 248 -4.31 7.64 -1.11
N ILE A 249 -4.28 7.41 0.20
CA ILE A 249 -4.94 6.26 0.84
C ILE A 249 -6.46 6.33 0.63
N GLU A 250 -7.10 7.45 0.95
CA GLU A 250 -8.55 7.64 0.76
C GLU A 250 -8.98 7.42 -0.70
N CYS A 251 -8.15 7.85 -1.65
CA CYS A 251 -8.33 7.59 -3.08
C CYS A 251 -8.25 6.08 -3.42
N ILE A 252 -7.26 5.37 -2.88
CA ILE A 252 -7.07 3.92 -3.11
C ILE A 252 -8.19 3.09 -2.46
N GLU A 253 -8.66 3.46 -1.26
CA GLU A 253 -9.79 2.80 -0.60
C GLU A 253 -11.10 2.95 -1.40
N GLN A 254 -11.37 4.14 -1.92
CA GLN A 254 -12.52 4.38 -2.79
C GLN A 254 -12.42 3.61 -4.11
N LEU A 255 -11.22 3.51 -4.69
CA LEU A 255 -10.94 2.72 -5.90
C LEU A 255 -11.15 1.21 -5.63
N ASN A 256 -10.65 0.67 -4.53
CA ASN A 256 -10.87 -0.73 -4.16
C ASN A 256 -12.34 -1.02 -3.84
N LYS A 257 -13.07 -0.08 -3.23
CA LYS A 257 -14.52 -0.17 -3.07
C LYS A 257 -15.26 -0.21 -4.41
N ALA A 258 -14.79 0.54 -5.41
CA ALA A 258 -15.33 0.50 -6.78
C ALA A 258 -15.11 -0.85 -7.46
N VAL A 259 -13.90 -1.41 -7.37
CA VAL A 259 -13.55 -2.72 -7.93
C VAL A 259 -14.40 -3.83 -7.30
N LYS A 260 -14.60 -3.79 -5.97
CA LYS A 260 -15.48 -4.73 -5.27
C LYS A 260 -16.94 -4.61 -5.72
N ALA A 261 -17.47 -3.40 -5.83
CA ALA A 261 -18.84 -3.18 -6.33
C ALA A 261 -19.02 -3.69 -7.78
N LEU A 262 -18.08 -3.35 -8.66
CA LEU A 262 -18.05 -3.84 -10.05
C LEU A 262 -18.04 -5.38 -10.11
N TRP A 263 -17.28 -6.06 -9.26
CA TRP A 263 -17.26 -7.52 -9.26
C TRP A 263 -18.53 -8.12 -8.65
N HIS A 264 -19.04 -7.62 -7.52
CA HIS A 264 -20.30 -8.11 -6.97
C HIS A 264 -21.47 -7.99 -7.95
N ASN A 265 -21.44 -6.99 -8.84
CA ASN A 265 -22.42 -6.80 -9.92
C ASN A 265 -22.14 -7.62 -11.19
N GLY A 266 -21.01 -8.35 -11.27
CA GLY A 266 -20.59 -9.08 -12.48
C GLY A 266 -20.04 -8.21 -13.62
N GLN A 267 -19.74 -6.94 -13.34
CA GLN A 267 -19.38 -5.92 -14.34
C GLN A 267 -17.87 -5.68 -14.47
N LEU A 268 -17.04 -6.13 -13.52
CA LEU A 268 -15.60 -5.79 -13.47
C LEU A 268 -14.83 -6.16 -14.75
N VAL A 269 -15.08 -7.35 -15.31
CA VAL A 269 -14.37 -7.83 -16.49
C VAL A 269 -14.77 -7.06 -17.74
N GLU A 270 -16.07 -6.79 -17.94
CA GLU A 270 -16.55 -5.96 -19.03
C GLU A 270 -15.98 -4.54 -18.93
N PHE A 271 -15.99 -3.98 -17.72
CA PHE A 271 -15.46 -2.65 -17.44
C PHE A 271 -13.97 -2.51 -17.81
N ILE A 272 -13.14 -3.49 -17.46
CA ILE A 272 -11.73 -3.53 -17.88
C ILE A 272 -11.62 -3.80 -19.39
N GLY A 273 -12.40 -4.74 -19.93
CA GLY A 273 -12.36 -5.18 -21.33
C GLY A 273 -12.83 -4.14 -22.37
N GLN A 274 -13.55 -3.10 -21.95
CA GLN A 274 -13.86 -1.94 -22.77
C GLN A 274 -12.61 -1.16 -23.22
N GLU A 275 -11.48 -1.30 -22.50
CA GLU A 275 -10.19 -0.84 -23.00
C GLU A 275 -9.67 -1.74 -24.11
N ARG A 276 -9.45 -1.17 -25.30
CA ARG A 276 -8.81 -1.89 -26.41
C ARG A 276 -7.47 -2.48 -25.95
N GLN A 277 -7.29 -3.79 -26.06
CA GLN A 277 -6.06 -4.53 -25.70
C GLN A 277 -4.85 -4.24 -26.61
N THR A 278 -4.67 -2.99 -27.07
CA THR A 278 -3.53 -2.57 -27.87
C THR A 278 -2.27 -2.57 -27.03
N GLY A 279 -1.50 -3.66 -27.09
CA GLY A 279 -0.20 -3.78 -26.46
C GLY A 279 -0.06 -5.01 -25.56
N CYS A 280 -1.12 -5.49 -24.91
CA CYS A 280 -1.06 -6.45 -23.80
C CYS A 280 -0.33 -7.77 -24.13
N LEU A 281 -0.52 -8.31 -25.34
CA LEU A 281 0.14 -9.54 -25.84
C LEU A 281 1.45 -9.28 -26.59
N THR A 282 1.94 -8.04 -26.60
CA THR A 282 3.18 -7.64 -27.28
C THR A 282 4.14 -7.04 -26.27
N ASN A 283 5.46 -7.21 -26.44
CA ASN A 283 6.45 -6.54 -25.58
C ASN A 283 6.61 -5.04 -25.93
N LYS A 284 5.49 -4.33 -26.08
CA LYS A 284 5.36 -2.89 -26.30
C LYS A 284 4.86 -2.23 -25.01
N LYS A 285 5.15 -0.93 -24.86
CA LYS A 285 4.63 -0.10 -23.78
C LYS A 285 3.11 0.05 -23.89
N ILE A 286 2.40 -0.08 -22.77
CA ILE A 286 0.96 0.16 -22.70
C ILE A 286 0.71 1.66 -22.50
N GLU A 287 -0.19 2.22 -23.31
CA GLU A 287 -0.54 3.64 -23.29
C GLU A 287 -1.32 4.01 -22.02
N LEU A 288 -1.14 5.25 -21.54
CA LEU A 288 -1.82 5.72 -20.34
C LEU A 288 -3.35 5.82 -20.51
N LYS A 289 -3.86 5.93 -21.75
CA LYS A 289 -5.30 5.95 -22.08
C LYS A 289 -6.02 4.61 -21.83
N THR A 290 -5.27 3.54 -21.58
CA THR A 290 -5.78 2.22 -21.16
C THR A 290 -5.21 1.89 -19.79
N PRO A 291 -5.60 2.63 -18.74
CA PRO A 291 -5.00 2.56 -17.41
C PRO A 291 -5.21 1.21 -16.69
N TRP A 292 -6.31 0.49 -16.95
CA TRP A 292 -6.55 -0.83 -16.34
C TRP A 292 -5.67 -1.91 -16.96
N ASN A 293 -5.54 -1.94 -18.30
CA ASN A 293 -4.54 -2.77 -18.96
C ASN A 293 -3.13 -2.40 -18.50
N ARG A 294 -2.83 -1.11 -18.27
CA ARG A 294 -1.54 -0.68 -17.74
C ARG A 294 -1.30 -1.17 -16.30
N LEU A 295 -2.34 -1.28 -15.46
CA LEU A 295 -2.23 -1.83 -14.11
C LEU A 295 -1.92 -3.33 -14.07
N ILE A 296 -2.44 -4.11 -15.03
CA ILE A 296 -2.39 -5.59 -14.97
C ILE A 296 -1.52 -6.26 -16.06
N TRP A 297 -1.10 -5.55 -17.10
CA TRP A 297 -0.32 -6.11 -18.23
C TRP A 297 1.01 -5.41 -18.52
N ASN A 298 1.33 -4.31 -17.83
CA ASN A 298 2.43 -3.46 -18.27
C ASN A 298 3.81 -4.10 -18.03
N ARG A 299 4.51 -4.44 -19.13
CA ARG A 299 5.88 -4.99 -19.08
C ARG A 299 6.97 -3.95 -19.33
N LYS A 300 6.61 -2.79 -19.91
CA LYS A 300 7.56 -1.75 -20.31
C LYS A 300 7.03 -0.36 -19.95
N VAL A 301 7.54 0.14 -18.84
CA VAL A 301 7.42 1.55 -18.45
C VAL A 301 8.40 2.40 -19.26
N GLY A 302 8.02 3.63 -19.57
CA GLY A 302 8.94 4.65 -20.06
C GLY A 302 9.18 5.76 -19.04
N ASP A 303 9.81 6.84 -19.50
CA ASP A 303 10.16 7.97 -18.67
C ASP A 303 8.95 8.77 -18.15
N GLU A 304 7.73 8.44 -18.58
CA GLU A 304 6.49 9.04 -18.07
C GLU A 304 6.16 8.67 -16.61
N LEU A 305 6.80 7.66 -16.01
CA LEU A 305 6.51 7.24 -14.64
C LEU A 305 6.60 8.38 -13.62
N VAL A 306 5.46 8.70 -12.99
CA VAL A 306 5.36 9.67 -11.90
C VAL A 306 5.46 8.93 -10.57
N VAL A 307 6.66 8.93 -9.99
CA VAL A 307 6.94 8.25 -8.71
C VAL A 307 7.05 9.20 -7.51
N LYS A 308 6.88 10.50 -7.74
CA LYS A 308 6.86 11.53 -6.69
C LYS A 308 5.45 12.13 -6.62
N PRO A 309 4.78 12.13 -5.45
CA PRO A 309 3.51 12.83 -5.29
C PRO A 309 3.68 14.35 -5.45
N LYS A 310 2.55 15.08 -5.59
CA LYS A 310 2.55 16.56 -5.65
C LYS A 310 2.84 17.17 -4.29
N GLY A 311 2.31 16.56 -3.23
CA GLY A 311 2.71 16.76 -1.86
C GLY A 311 4.06 16.11 -1.57
N PHE A 312 4.59 16.39 -0.39
CA PHE A 312 5.93 15.96 -0.02
C PHE A 312 5.77 14.86 1.03
N PHE A 313 5.74 13.63 0.54
CA PHE A 313 5.87 12.37 1.27
C PHE A 313 6.49 11.36 0.30
N ASN A 314 7.04 10.25 0.80
CA ASN A 314 7.63 9.23 -0.07
C ASN A 314 6.58 8.23 -0.55
N VAL A 315 6.69 7.82 -1.82
CA VAL A 315 5.95 6.70 -2.40
C VAL A 315 6.94 5.70 -2.98
N ARG A 316 6.80 4.43 -2.59
CA ARG A 316 7.47 3.26 -3.16
C ARG A 316 6.45 2.39 -3.88
N PHE A 317 6.92 1.58 -4.80
CA PHE A 317 6.12 0.66 -5.62
C PHE A 317 6.71 -0.74 -5.49
N VAL A 318 5.85 -1.73 -5.28
CA VAL A 318 6.22 -3.15 -5.23
C VAL A 318 5.32 -3.88 -6.22
N HIS A 319 5.92 -4.62 -7.13
CA HIS A 319 5.20 -5.25 -8.25
C HIS A 319 5.88 -6.53 -8.74
N GLY A 320 5.27 -7.19 -9.73
CA GLY A 320 5.81 -8.35 -10.41
C GLY A 320 5.73 -8.18 -11.93
N HIS A 321 5.23 -9.22 -12.61
CA HIS A 321 4.89 -9.33 -14.03
C HIS A 321 6.03 -9.23 -15.08
N ILE A 322 7.22 -8.73 -14.74
CA ILE A 322 8.26 -8.36 -15.73
C ILE A 322 9.46 -9.32 -15.85
N GLY A 323 9.39 -10.51 -15.25
CA GLY A 323 10.53 -11.40 -15.07
C GLY A 323 11.54 -10.83 -14.08
N ASP A 324 12.80 -11.27 -14.13
CA ASP A 324 13.88 -10.78 -13.28
C ASP A 324 14.41 -9.38 -13.67
N GLU A 325 13.66 -8.60 -14.48
CA GLU A 325 14.06 -7.28 -14.98
C GLU A 325 13.94 -6.18 -13.91
N ASP A 326 14.80 -5.16 -14.02
CA ASP A 326 14.76 -3.96 -13.20
C ASP A 326 14.02 -2.83 -13.92
N ILE A 327 13.13 -2.14 -13.21
CA ILE A 327 12.51 -0.91 -13.70
C ILE A 327 13.54 0.19 -13.88
N ARG A 328 13.58 0.76 -15.09
CA ARG A 328 14.52 1.82 -15.47
C ARG A 328 13.79 3.08 -15.92
N LYS A 329 14.37 4.22 -15.56
CA LYS A 329 13.99 5.57 -16.02
C LYS A 329 15.27 6.30 -16.46
N ASN A 330 15.29 6.82 -17.68
CA ASN A 330 16.46 7.35 -18.38
C ASN A 330 17.65 6.36 -18.33
N GLY A 331 17.38 5.08 -18.57
CA GLY A 331 18.37 3.98 -18.52
C GLY A 331 18.83 3.54 -17.13
N LYS A 332 18.60 4.33 -16.08
CA LYS A 332 19.01 4.05 -14.70
C LYS A 332 17.94 3.28 -13.94
N LYS A 333 18.33 2.30 -13.10
CA LYS A 333 17.42 1.60 -12.18
C LYS A 333 16.68 2.63 -11.32
N LEU A 334 15.37 2.46 -11.15
CA LEU A 334 14.51 3.38 -10.42
C LEU A 334 14.35 2.91 -8.96
N PRO A 335 15.00 3.56 -7.96
CA PRO A 335 15.07 3.00 -6.60
C PRO A 335 13.74 2.96 -5.84
N SER A 336 12.71 3.65 -6.34
CA SER A 336 11.37 3.61 -5.77
C SER A 336 10.54 2.40 -6.22
N HIS A 337 11.08 1.53 -7.09
CA HIS A 337 10.41 0.30 -7.53
C HIS A 337 11.17 -0.93 -7.02
N GLN A 338 10.42 -1.91 -6.49
CA GLN A 338 10.90 -3.22 -6.07
C GLN A 338 10.14 -4.29 -6.86
N ASN A 339 10.85 -5.05 -7.67
CA ASN A 339 10.28 -6.18 -8.40
C ASN A 339 10.40 -7.46 -7.56
N LEU A 340 9.31 -8.24 -7.49
CA LEU A 340 9.22 -9.54 -6.83
C LEU A 340 8.92 -10.71 -7.79
N ASP A 341 8.71 -10.45 -9.10
CA ASP A 341 8.63 -11.54 -10.09
C ASP A 341 9.95 -12.30 -10.12
N SER A 342 9.84 -13.61 -10.32
CA SER A 342 10.94 -14.55 -10.35
C SER A 342 10.50 -15.82 -11.05
N SER A 343 11.45 -16.54 -11.65
CA SER A 343 11.17 -17.83 -12.29
C SER A 343 10.74 -18.96 -11.32
N PHE A 344 10.80 -18.74 -10.00
CA PHE A 344 10.38 -19.75 -9.01
C PHE A 344 8.90 -20.13 -9.19
N GLY A 345 8.63 -21.42 -9.35
CA GLY A 345 7.29 -21.97 -9.57
C GLY A 345 6.73 -21.82 -10.99
N LYS A 346 7.46 -21.18 -11.92
CA LYS A 346 7.02 -20.90 -13.30
C LYS A 346 7.29 -22.08 -14.23
N GLY A 347 6.23 -22.81 -14.62
CA GLY A 347 6.32 -23.91 -15.60
C GLY A 347 6.93 -25.20 -15.05
N LYS A 348 7.97 -25.75 -15.70
CA LYS A 348 8.64 -26.96 -15.21
C LYS A 348 9.32 -26.63 -13.87
N ILE A 349 9.11 -27.48 -12.86
CA ILE A 349 9.77 -27.31 -11.55
C ILE A 349 11.26 -27.56 -11.73
N VAL A 350 12.02 -26.46 -11.66
CA VAL A 350 13.48 -26.44 -11.58
C VAL A 350 13.87 -26.32 -10.11
N ASN A 351 14.95 -27.01 -9.71
CA ASN A 351 15.53 -26.90 -8.38
C ASN A 351 16.60 -25.79 -8.38
N GLY A 352 16.72 -25.05 -7.27
CA GLY A 352 17.77 -24.04 -7.15
C GLY A 352 17.45 -22.79 -7.97
N VAL A 353 16.23 -22.28 -7.80
CA VAL A 353 15.74 -21.11 -8.53
C VAL A 353 15.68 -19.92 -7.58
N LYS A 354 16.02 -18.74 -8.11
CA LYS A 354 15.84 -17.47 -7.41
C LYS A 354 14.38 -17.29 -7.00
N HIS A 355 14.16 -17.10 -5.71
CA HIS A 355 12.89 -16.62 -5.15
C HIS A 355 13.10 -15.29 -4.40
N LEU A 356 12.09 -14.43 -4.43
CA LEU A 356 12.06 -13.10 -3.83
C LEU A 356 10.82 -12.95 -2.95
N THR A 357 11.03 -12.58 -1.68
CA THR A 357 10.00 -12.01 -0.80
C THR A 357 10.42 -10.64 -0.30
N ARG A 358 9.45 -9.82 0.10
CA ARG A 358 9.69 -8.52 0.74
C ARG A 358 9.30 -8.61 2.20
N HIS A 359 10.23 -8.28 3.09
CA HIS A 359 10.02 -8.22 4.53
C HIS A 359 9.91 -6.76 4.95
N SER A 360 8.93 -6.43 5.81
CA SER A 360 8.81 -5.08 6.35
C SER A 360 8.14 -5.02 7.73
N SER A 361 8.38 -3.91 8.43
CA SER A 361 7.64 -3.53 9.64
C SER A 361 6.63 -2.39 9.38
N GLU A 362 6.15 -2.30 8.14
CA GLU A 362 5.09 -1.38 7.74
C GLU A 362 3.74 -1.89 8.24
N LEU A 363 2.80 -0.97 8.50
CA LEU A 363 1.41 -1.33 8.76
C LEU A 363 0.72 -1.67 7.44
N SER A 364 0.10 -2.84 7.35
CA SER A 364 -0.83 -3.17 6.26
C SER A 364 -2.00 -2.17 6.21
N ALA A 365 -2.71 -2.07 5.09
CA ALA A 365 -3.95 -1.27 5.01
C ALA A 365 -4.93 -1.55 6.17
N LYS A 366 -5.15 -2.82 6.54
CA LYS A 366 -6.06 -3.22 7.64
C LYS A 366 -5.52 -2.79 9.00
N GLN A 367 -4.22 -2.99 9.25
CA GLN A 367 -3.55 -2.56 10.48
C GLN A 367 -3.56 -1.03 10.61
N TYR A 368 -3.29 -0.32 9.51
CA TYR A 368 -3.32 1.14 9.44
C TYR A 368 -4.71 1.70 9.74
N GLN A 369 -5.75 1.18 9.08
CA GLN A 369 -7.14 1.57 9.36
C GLN A 369 -7.50 1.34 10.83
N LYS A 370 -7.18 0.16 11.38
CA LYS A 370 -7.42 -0.16 12.80
C LYS A 370 -6.65 0.78 13.74
N THR A 371 -5.41 1.12 13.44
CA THR A 371 -4.64 2.07 14.25
C THR A 371 -5.26 3.46 14.19
N ILE A 372 -5.59 3.96 12.99
CA ILE A 372 -6.18 5.31 12.81
C ILE A 372 -7.55 5.45 13.48
N GLN A 373 -8.41 4.43 13.43
CA GLN A 373 -9.73 4.44 14.07
C GLN A 373 -9.68 4.48 15.60
N ASN A 374 -8.58 4.01 16.20
CA ASN A 374 -8.43 3.89 17.66
C ASN A 374 -7.39 4.86 18.25
N ASN A 375 -6.76 5.71 17.44
CA ASN A 375 -5.57 6.46 17.85
C ASN A 375 -5.42 7.80 17.10
N ASP A 376 -6.09 8.84 17.59
CA ASP A 376 -5.93 10.22 17.09
C ASP A 376 -4.49 10.71 17.15
N ARG A 377 -3.73 10.32 18.19
CA ARG A 377 -2.30 10.63 18.32
C ARG A 377 -1.51 10.13 17.11
N PHE A 378 -1.76 8.91 16.64
CA PHE A 378 -1.09 8.35 15.48
C PHE A 378 -1.42 9.12 14.19
N GLN A 379 -2.68 9.59 14.04
CA GLN A 379 -3.04 10.47 12.94
C GLN A 379 -2.27 11.80 13.00
N GLN A 380 -2.16 12.42 14.18
CA GLN A 380 -1.40 13.66 14.36
C GLN A 380 0.11 13.44 14.12
N GLU A 381 0.65 12.30 14.55
CA GLU A 381 2.05 11.91 14.31
C GLU A 381 2.35 11.77 12.82
N ILE A 382 1.50 11.09 12.05
CA ILE A 382 1.65 10.99 10.58
C ILE A 382 1.61 12.37 9.92
N LYS A 383 0.64 13.22 10.30
CA LYS A 383 0.53 14.58 9.75
C LYS A 383 1.79 15.41 10.09
N PHE A 384 2.30 15.31 11.32
CA PHE A 384 3.50 16.01 11.75
C PHE A 384 4.79 15.47 11.09
N ASN A 385 4.92 14.14 10.93
CA ASN A 385 5.99 13.48 10.17
C ASN A 385 6.03 13.97 8.72
N GLY A 386 4.86 14.06 8.07
CA GLY A 386 4.73 14.67 6.75
C GLY A 386 5.28 16.09 6.73
N CYS A 387 4.94 16.93 7.70
CA CYS A 387 5.44 18.31 7.80
C CYS A 387 6.97 18.39 8.01
N CYS A 388 7.54 17.50 8.82
CA CYS A 388 8.99 17.41 8.99
C CYS A 388 9.70 17.02 7.69
N TYR A 389 9.18 16.04 6.96
CA TYR A 389 9.74 15.62 5.69
C TYR A 389 9.69 16.75 4.63
N GLN A 390 8.61 17.53 4.59
CA GLN A 390 8.48 18.71 3.72
C GLN A 390 9.58 19.74 4.01
N LEU A 391 9.77 20.06 5.29
CA LEU A 391 10.80 20.98 5.76
C LEU A 391 12.20 20.48 5.33
N ASN A 392 12.51 19.21 5.58
CA ASN A 392 13.81 18.62 5.25
C ASN A 392 14.12 18.63 3.75
N LEU A 393 13.12 18.35 2.89
CA LEU A 393 13.28 18.49 1.44
C LEU A 393 13.52 19.94 1.01
N LYS A 394 12.84 20.91 1.63
CA LYS A 394 13.07 22.33 1.32
C LYS A 394 14.43 22.82 1.83
N ILE A 395 14.92 22.29 2.94
CA ILE A 395 16.28 22.54 3.43
C ILE A 395 17.32 21.98 2.43
N ALA A 396 17.10 20.77 1.90
CA ALA A 396 17.97 20.22 0.85
C ALA A 396 17.97 21.08 -0.43
N GLN A 397 16.80 21.55 -0.89
CA GLN A 397 16.70 22.49 -2.03
C GLN A 397 17.39 23.84 -1.74
N LEU A 398 17.29 24.34 -0.50
CA LEU A 398 17.98 25.54 -0.06
C LEU A 398 19.50 25.33 -0.09
N HIS A 399 19.98 24.20 0.41
CA HIS A 399 21.40 23.84 0.41
C HIS A 399 21.97 23.69 -1.01
N GLU A 400 21.20 23.14 -1.95
CA GLU A 400 21.57 23.06 -3.37
C GLU A 400 21.67 24.46 -4.01
N LYS A 401 20.66 25.31 -3.80
CA LYS A 401 20.58 26.64 -4.41
C LYS A 401 21.53 27.67 -3.79
N TYR A 402 21.78 27.58 -2.49
CA TYR A 402 22.50 28.58 -1.70
C TYR A 402 23.72 27.99 -0.96
N SER A 403 24.40 27.03 -1.58
CA SER A 403 25.59 26.35 -1.03
C SER A 403 26.73 27.29 -0.57
N HIS A 404 26.77 28.51 -1.10
CA HIS A 404 27.70 29.58 -0.72
C HIS A 404 27.28 30.35 0.56
N HIS A 405 26.03 30.22 1.01
CA HIS A 405 25.52 30.81 2.26
C HIS A 405 25.53 29.78 3.40
N ALA A 406 26.74 29.42 3.84
CA ALA A 406 26.97 28.39 4.86
C ALA A 406 26.18 28.62 6.16
N SER A 407 26.04 29.88 6.62
CA SER A 407 25.25 30.25 7.81
C SER A 407 23.76 29.91 7.67
N VAL A 408 23.17 30.16 6.51
CA VAL A 408 21.75 29.89 6.22
C VAL A 408 21.52 28.38 6.11
N CYS A 409 22.41 27.68 5.42
CA CYS A 409 22.37 26.22 5.30
C CYS A 409 22.50 25.53 6.67
N LEU A 410 23.40 26.03 7.52
CA LEU A 410 23.59 25.54 8.89
C LEU A 410 22.34 25.77 9.75
N ALA A 411 21.81 27.00 9.79
CA ALA A 411 20.60 27.31 10.57
C ALA A 411 19.39 26.47 10.12
N ALA A 412 19.21 26.32 8.80
CA ALA A 412 18.17 25.48 8.23
C ALA A 412 18.31 24.01 8.63
N LYS A 413 19.53 23.46 8.64
CA LYS A 413 19.82 22.10 9.12
C LYS A 413 19.55 21.96 10.63
N THR A 414 20.06 22.87 11.45
CA THR A 414 19.88 22.87 12.91
C THR A 414 18.41 22.95 13.31
N LEU A 415 17.61 23.75 12.60
CA LEU A 415 16.15 23.79 12.75
C LEU A 415 15.50 22.41 12.52
N SER A 416 15.87 21.74 11.43
CA SER A 416 15.39 20.38 11.10
C SER A 416 15.75 19.36 12.19
N GLU A 417 17.00 19.41 12.66
CA GLU A 417 17.52 18.52 13.70
C GLU A 417 16.79 18.76 15.04
N ALA A 418 16.59 20.01 15.43
CA ALA A 418 15.87 20.38 16.65
C ALA A 418 14.38 20.01 16.59
N ILE A 419 13.68 20.25 15.47
CA ILE A 419 12.29 19.82 15.27
C ILE A 419 12.19 18.29 15.31
N THR A 420 13.14 17.57 14.69
CA THR A 420 13.19 16.10 14.71
C THR A 420 13.45 15.55 16.12
N ALA A 421 14.33 16.21 16.89
CA ALA A 421 14.60 15.85 18.28
C ALA A 421 13.36 16.07 19.17
N ALA A 422 12.73 17.24 19.09
CA ALA A 422 11.50 17.56 19.80
C ALA A 422 10.38 16.57 19.46
N LYS A 423 10.23 16.24 18.17
CA LYS A 423 9.28 15.23 17.68
C LYS A 423 9.51 13.89 18.36
N ASN A 424 10.73 13.37 18.29
CA ASN A 424 11.08 12.07 18.85
C ASN A 424 10.85 12.06 20.37
N GLN A 425 11.25 13.12 21.08
CA GLN A 425 11.01 13.27 22.51
C GLN A 425 9.51 13.23 22.87
N PHE A 426 8.64 13.85 22.07
CA PHE A 426 7.20 13.90 22.32
C PHE A 426 6.47 12.60 21.92
N PHE A 427 6.65 12.16 20.67
CA PHE A 427 5.92 11.02 20.11
C PHE A 427 6.43 9.66 20.59
N THR A 428 7.56 9.55 21.29
CA THR A 428 7.98 8.30 21.95
C THR A 428 7.47 8.14 23.39
N GLN A 429 6.85 9.15 24.00
CA GLN A 429 6.35 9.05 25.39
C GLN A 429 5.20 8.04 25.50
N PRO A 430 5.10 7.23 26.57
CA PRO A 430 3.95 6.35 26.79
C PRO A 430 2.62 7.12 26.81
N SER A 431 2.60 8.33 27.36
CA SER A 431 1.42 9.20 27.44
C SER A 431 1.69 10.62 26.93
N MET A 432 0.71 11.19 26.23
CA MET A 432 0.69 12.62 25.88
C MET A 432 0.07 13.40 27.03
N THR A 433 0.89 13.80 28.01
CA THR A 433 0.46 14.72 29.06
C THR A 433 0.46 16.16 28.53
N ARG A 434 -0.33 17.04 29.15
CA ARG A 434 -0.31 18.49 28.87
C ARG A 434 1.09 19.10 29.08
N GLU A 435 1.86 18.55 30.02
CA GLU A 435 3.24 18.94 30.30
C GLU A 435 4.18 18.53 29.15
N ASN A 436 4.16 17.25 28.72
CA ASN A 436 4.95 16.77 27.58
C ASN A 436 4.66 17.59 26.31
N LEU A 437 3.39 17.94 26.09
CA LEU A 437 2.96 18.80 24.99
C LEU A 437 3.50 20.24 25.11
N THR A 438 3.52 20.79 26.33
CA THR A 438 4.08 22.13 26.60
C THR A 438 5.59 22.16 26.39
N VAL A 439 6.32 21.12 26.81
CA VAL A 439 7.76 20.96 26.57
C VAL A 439 8.05 20.86 25.07
N PHE A 440 7.29 20.04 24.35
CA PHE A 440 7.38 19.92 22.88
C PHE A 440 7.20 21.26 22.17
N TYR A 441 6.18 22.05 22.53
CA TYR A 441 5.96 23.36 21.93
C TYR A 441 7.06 24.37 22.23
N ARG A 442 7.61 24.37 23.45
CA ARG A 442 8.74 25.22 23.80
C ARG A 442 9.92 24.90 22.90
N ALA A 443 10.28 23.61 22.78
CA ALA A 443 11.36 23.17 21.90
C ALA A 443 11.14 23.56 20.43
N LEU A 444 9.92 23.45 19.90
CA LEU A 444 9.60 23.90 18.53
C LEU A 444 9.75 25.42 18.37
N LYS A 445 9.24 26.22 19.32
CA LYS A 445 9.34 27.70 19.28
C LYS A 445 10.78 28.17 19.39
N ASP A 446 11.55 27.60 20.31
CA ASP A 446 12.96 27.95 20.54
C ASP A 446 13.83 27.61 19.33
N ALA A 447 13.56 26.47 18.66
CA ALA A 447 14.20 26.08 17.41
C ALA A 447 13.90 27.04 16.26
N ILE A 448 12.63 27.44 16.10
CA ILE A 448 12.21 28.41 15.08
C ILE A 448 12.85 29.78 15.34
N HIS A 449 12.86 30.26 16.59
CA HIS A 449 13.49 31.53 16.96
C HIS A 449 14.99 31.54 16.67
N HIS A 450 15.73 30.49 17.05
CA HIS A 450 17.17 30.39 16.75
C HIS A 450 17.47 30.39 15.25
N ALA A 451 16.58 29.80 14.45
CA ALA A 451 16.71 29.82 13.00
C ALA A 451 16.37 31.21 12.41
N ASP A 452 15.36 31.89 12.95
CA ASP A 452 14.94 33.21 12.49
C ASP A 452 16.04 34.27 12.65
N ASP A 453 16.81 34.26 13.74
CA ASP A 453 17.97 35.16 13.90
C ASP A 453 18.99 35.05 12.75
N ALA A 454 19.22 33.82 12.28
CA ALA A 454 20.11 33.57 11.15
C ALA A 454 19.46 33.95 9.81
N PHE A 455 18.17 33.63 9.62
CA PHE A 455 17.45 34.00 8.40
C PHE A 455 17.23 35.52 8.27
N THR A 456 17.00 36.23 9.37
CA THR A 456 16.74 37.68 9.42
C THR A 456 18.01 38.49 9.17
N LYS A 457 19.20 38.02 9.60
CA LYS A 457 20.50 38.57 9.14
C LYS A 457 20.68 38.48 7.63
N HIS A 458 19.99 37.52 7.01
CA HIS A 458 19.88 37.36 5.57
C HIS A 458 18.48 37.77 5.06
N ARG A 459 17.91 38.89 5.54
CA ARG A 459 16.54 39.37 5.25
C ARG A 459 16.11 39.30 3.78
N GLY A 460 17.00 39.66 2.84
CA GLY A 460 16.73 39.52 1.40
C GLY A 460 16.51 38.07 0.97
N LEU A 461 17.24 37.13 1.58
CA LEU A 461 17.02 35.69 1.41
C LEU A 461 15.73 35.23 2.11
N TRP A 462 15.37 35.74 3.30
CA TRP A 462 14.11 35.38 3.99
C TRP A 462 12.86 35.65 3.14
N PHE A 463 12.76 36.84 2.54
CA PHE A 463 11.66 37.15 1.62
C PHE A 463 11.75 36.36 0.30
N SER A 464 12.97 35.99 -0.13
CA SER A 464 13.18 35.07 -1.26
C SER A 464 12.94 33.59 -0.93
N LEU A 465 12.78 33.21 0.36
CA LEU A 465 12.53 31.83 0.73
C LEU A 465 11.22 31.39 0.12
N HIS A 466 11.27 30.22 -0.49
CA HIS A 466 10.14 29.58 -1.14
C HIS A 466 8.91 29.63 -0.22
N PRO A 467 7.73 30.12 -0.66
CA PRO A 467 6.57 30.30 0.22
C PRO A 467 6.21 29.06 1.04
N VAL A 468 6.34 27.87 0.44
CA VAL A 468 6.22 26.56 1.13
C VAL A 468 7.10 26.43 2.39
N LEU A 469 8.32 26.97 2.47
CA LEU A 469 9.13 26.92 3.70
C LEU A 469 8.49 27.71 4.84
N ARG A 470 7.99 28.92 4.53
CA ARG A 470 7.23 29.74 5.46
C ARG A 470 5.88 29.10 5.82
N ALA A 471 5.25 28.40 4.88
CA ALA A 471 4.03 27.63 5.13
C ALA A 471 4.29 26.40 6.02
N CYS A 472 5.39 25.65 5.82
CA CYS A 472 5.77 24.54 6.69
C CYS A 472 6.06 25.02 8.11
N LEU A 473 6.76 26.16 8.27
CA LEU A 473 6.95 26.82 9.56
C LEU A 473 5.62 27.25 10.17
N GLY A 474 4.74 27.88 9.40
CA GLY A 474 3.38 28.25 9.82
C GLY A 474 2.52 27.05 10.23
N ILE A 475 2.67 25.89 9.56
CA ILE A 475 2.00 24.63 9.92
C ILE A 475 2.57 24.06 11.23
N VAL A 476 3.90 24.05 11.40
CA VAL A 476 4.53 23.65 12.68
C VAL A 476 4.06 24.56 13.83
N VAL A 477 3.86 25.85 13.56
CA VAL A 477 3.27 26.81 14.52
C VAL A 477 1.78 26.55 14.76
N SER A 478 0.96 26.25 13.75
CA SER A 478 -0.48 26.00 13.95
C SER A 478 -0.77 24.61 14.57
N PHE A 479 0.14 23.64 14.46
CA PHE A 479 0.13 22.45 15.33
C PHE A 479 0.22 22.82 16.83
N THR A 480 0.86 23.94 17.20
CA THR A 480 0.89 24.41 18.59
C THR A 480 -0.45 24.95 19.11
N LEU A 481 -1.40 25.23 18.19
CA LEU A 481 -2.74 25.74 18.51
C LEU A 481 -3.82 24.65 18.43
N ILE A 482 -3.72 23.72 17.47
CA ILE A 482 -4.79 22.75 17.18
C ILE A 482 -4.76 21.52 18.11
N VAL A 483 -3.59 21.00 18.45
CA VAL A 483 -3.47 19.77 19.28
C VAL A 483 -3.96 19.94 20.73
N PRO A 484 -3.81 21.09 21.42
CA PRO A 484 -4.41 21.29 22.75
C PRO A 484 -5.94 21.35 22.67
N LEU A 485 -6.48 22.01 21.64
CA LEU A 485 -7.92 22.08 21.40
C LEU A 485 -8.51 20.68 21.18
N ALA A 486 -7.88 19.84 20.35
CA ALA A 486 -8.32 18.45 20.13
C ALA A 486 -8.28 17.58 21.41
N LEU A 487 -7.30 17.81 22.29
CA LEU A 487 -7.18 17.08 23.56
C LEU A 487 -8.12 17.59 24.67
N VAL A 488 -8.71 18.78 24.51
CA VAL A 488 -9.75 19.31 25.41
C VAL A 488 -11.16 19.03 24.86
N ALA A 489 -11.32 18.93 23.54
CA ALA A 489 -12.61 18.75 22.85
C ALA A 489 -13.13 17.30 22.79
N THR A 490 -12.72 16.41 23.71
CA THR A 490 -13.23 15.02 23.75
C THR A 490 -14.62 14.93 24.39
N LYS A 491 -15.61 15.62 23.81
CA LYS A 491 -17.06 15.38 23.92
C LYS A 491 -17.83 16.29 22.94
N GLN A 492 -18.13 15.75 21.75
CA GLN A 492 -18.93 16.34 20.65
C GLN A 492 -18.22 17.45 19.82
N GLY A 493 -18.46 17.45 18.50
CA GLY A 493 -17.91 18.40 17.52
C GLY A 493 -18.61 18.27 16.16
N TYR A 494 -18.27 19.06 15.14
CA TYR A 494 -18.79 18.93 13.76
C TYR A 494 -17.85 19.51 12.67
N TRP A 495 -18.20 19.31 11.40
CA TRP A 495 -17.41 19.56 10.18
C TRP A 495 -18.06 20.58 9.22
N ASN A 496 -17.23 21.27 8.42
CA ASN A 496 -17.51 22.03 7.15
C ASN A 496 -18.37 23.31 7.16
N THR A 497 -17.81 24.45 6.70
CA THR A 497 -18.10 25.05 5.36
C THR A 497 -17.18 26.25 5.00
N PHE A 498 -17.09 26.53 3.68
CA PHE A 498 -16.32 27.58 2.95
C PHE A 498 -16.81 27.58 1.47
N PHE A 499 -16.62 28.54 0.54
CA PHE A 499 -16.00 29.89 0.45
C PHE A 499 -16.82 30.74 -0.56
N SER A 500 -16.73 32.08 -0.53
CA SER A 500 -16.73 32.92 -1.77
C SER A 500 -15.96 34.26 -1.60
N LEU A 501 -15.51 34.85 -2.72
CA LEU A 501 -14.27 35.67 -2.89
C LEU A 501 -14.53 37.07 -3.51
N PRO A 502 -13.54 37.98 -3.79
CA PRO A 502 -12.06 37.89 -3.67
C PRO A 502 -11.32 39.08 -2.97
N PRO A 503 -10.11 38.87 -2.41
CA PRO A 503 -8.87 39.36 -3.07
C PRO A 503 -7.63 38.42 -2.94
N THR A 504 -6.46 38.87 -3.42
CA THR A 504 -5.24 38.10 -3.78
C THR A 504 -4.80 36.90 -2.91
N GLU A 505 -4.40 35.82 -3.59
CA GLU A 505 -4.14 34.45 -3.10
C GLU A 505 -3.28 34.33 -1.82
N SER A 506 -2.07 34.89 -1.76
CA SER A 506 -1.18 34.70 -0.59
C SER A 506 -1.59 35.52 0.64
N LYS A 507 -2.28 36.65 0.44
CA LYS A 507 -2.79 37.47 1.54
C LYS A 507 -4.09 36.87 2.10
N SER A 508 -4.93 36.32 1.22
CA SER A 508 -6.15 35.57 1.58
C SER A 508 -5.89 34.45 2.60
N ILE A 509 -4.80 33.68 2.45
CA ILE A 509 -4.45 32.58 3.38
C ILE A 509 -4.03 33.08 4.78
N LEU A 510 -3.36 34.23 4.85
CA LEU A 510 -2.90 34.83 6.11
C LEU A 510 -4.04 35.53 6.86
N ASP A 511 -4.85 36.29 6.13
CA ASP A 511 -5.97 37.03 6.72
C ASP A 511 -7.10 36.06 7.16
N GLN A 512 -7.33 34.94 6.44
CA GLN A 512 -8.23 33.86 6.88
C GLN A 512 -7.77 33.18 8.19
N PHE A 513 -6.46 33.06 8.41
CA PHE A 513 -5.92 32.48 9.63
C PHE A 513 -6.03 33.44 10.82
N ALA A 514 -5.91 34.76 10.59
CA ALA A 514 -6.08 35.77 11.62
C ALA A 514 -7.56 35.98 11.99
N GLN A 515 -8.45 36.13 11.01
CA GLN A 515 -9.86 36.42 11.26
C GLN A 515 -10.58 35.27 11.99
N GLY A 516 -10.22 34.01 11.68
CA GLY A 516 -10.70 32.83 12.42
C GLY A 516 -10.11 32.67 13.83
N ILE A 517 -9.12 33.48 14.24
CA ILE A 517 -8.63 33.56 15.61
C ILE A 517 -9.39 34.65 16.40
N ASP A 518 -9.73 35.76 15.75
CA ASP A 518 -10.39 36.89 16.41
C ASP A 518 -11.90 36.66 16.62
N GLU A 519 -12.59 36.00 15.68
CA GLU A 519 -14.01 35.62 15.84
C GLU A 519 -14.22 34.58 16.97
N LEU A 520 -13.21 33.74 17.26
CA LEU A 520 -13.19 32.85 18.43
C LEU A 520 -13.00 33.59 19.78
N ASN A 521 -12.51 34.84 19.76
CA ASN A 521 -12.31 35.66 20.95
C ASN A 521 -13.56 36.50 21.30
N ASP A 522 -14.27 37.04 20.30
CA ASP A 522 -15.38 37.98 20.57
C ASP A 522 -16.66 37.29 21.06
N GLU A 523 -17.00 36.09 20.60
CA GLU A 523 -18.16 35.35 21.12
C GLU A 523 -17.98 34.91 22.59
N SER A 524 -16.73 34.84 23.10
CA SER A 524 -16.46 34.50 24.50
C SER A 524 -16.83 35.60 25.50
N ASN A 525 -16.96 36.85 25.02
CA ASN A 525 -17.21 38.02 25.87
C ASN A 525 -18.69 38.46 25.89
N GLY A 526 -19.51 38.00 24.93
CA GLY A 526 -20.87 38.51 24.70
C GLY A 526 -22.02 37.87 25.50
N HIS A 527 -21.76 36.92 26.41
CA HIS A 527 -22.81 36.17 27.12
C HIS A 527 -22.71 36.20 28.66
N HIS A 528 -21.88 37.06 29.23
CA HIS A 528 -21.73 37.14 30.69
C HIS A 528 -22.76 38.05 31.42
N GLU A 529 -23.62 38.78 30.71
CA GLU A 529 -24.39 39.92 31.27
C GLU A 529 -25.92 39.76 31.29
N LYS A 530 -26.47 38.52 31.16
CA LYS A 530 -27.94 38.30 31.16
C LYS A 530 -28.46 37.10 31.98
N THR A 531 -27.75 36.71 33.04
CA THR A 531 -28.19 35.62 33.92
C THR A 531 -28.10 35.89 35.43
N GLU A 532 -28.07 37.17 35.83
CA GLU A 532 -28.37 37.61 37.20
C GLU A 532 -29.52 38.63 37.18
N LEU A 533 -30.76 38.17 36.99
CA LEU A 533 -32.00 38.88 37.38
C LEU A 533 -33.28 38.03 37.10
N SER A 534 -33.46 36.93 37.83
CA SER A 534 -34.80 36.40 38.16
C SER A 534 -34.71 35.37 39.28
N ALA A 535 -35.00 35.82 40.50
CA ALA A 535 -35.65 35.01 41.53
C ALA A 535 -37.17 35.27 41.46
#